data_AF-U1QIG2-F1
#
_entry.id   AF-U1QIG2-F1
#
_cell.length_a   1.000
_cell.length_b   1.000
_cell.length_c   1.000
_cell.angle_alpha   90.00
_cell.angle_beta   90.00
_cell.angle_gamma   90.00
#
_symmetry.space_group_name_H-M   'P 1'
#
loop_
_entity.id
_entity.type
_entity.pdbx_description
1 polymer ?
#
loop_
_entity_poly.entity_id
_entity_poly.type
_entity_poly.pdbx_seq_one_letter_code
_entity_poly.pdbx_strand_id
1 'polypeptide(L)'
;MTLPVLAAGGDGAISVVANIEPERTCAMVGAALEGDYAFARALHHELGPLTRQLFVETNPIPVKAAMAMRGYAPERIRSPLTELSEEHRDELQARLDELDSELAESPAETEATAE
;
A
#
# COMPACT_ATOMS: atom_id res chain seq x y z
N MET A 1 4.68 10.07 -3.57
CA MET A 1 5.03 11.48 -3.26
C MET A 1 4.62 11.92 -1.85
N THR A 2 3.99 11.08 -1.03
CA THR A 2 3.43 11.48 0.27
C THR A 2 4.45 12.02 1.27
N LEU A 3 5.51 11.26 1.58
CA LEU A 3 6.47 11.65 2.62
C LEU A 3 7.17 13.00 2.35
N PRO A 4 7.66 13.29 1.12
CA PRO A 4 8.22 14.62 0.82
C PRO A 4 7.24 15.79 0.99
N VAL A 5 5.96 15.59 0.69
CA VAL A 5 4.92 16.62 0.86
C VAL A 5 4.68 16.90 2.34
N LEU A 6 4.59 15.84 3.16
CA LEU A 6 4.46 15.99 4.62
C LEU A 6 5.67 16.72 5.21
N ALA A 7 6.89 16.36 4.78
CA ALA A 7 8.13 17.04 5.20
C ALA A 7 8.18 18.53 4.82
N ALA A 8 7.43 18.94 3.79
CA ALA A 8 7.32 20.32 3.33
C ALA A 8 6.15 21.09 3.98
N GLY A 9 5.45 20.49 4.95
CA GLY A 9 4.33 21.12 5.67
C GLY A 9 2.94 20.75 5.15
N GLY A 10 2.81 19.63 4.44
CA GLY A 10 1.48 19.07 4.11
C GLY A 10 0.82 18.38 5.31
N ASP A 11 -0.51 18.42 5.35
CA ASP A 11 -1.30 17.92 6.49
C ASP A 11 -1.83 16.48 6.34
N GLY A 12 -1.48 15.78 5.26
CA GLY A 12 -1.96 14.42 5.02
C GLY A 12 -1.85 13.97 3.57
N ALA A 13 -2.65 12.97 3.20
CA ALA A 13 -2.71 12.45 1.84
C ALA A 13 -4.11 11.93 1.48
N ILE A 14 -4.50 12.13 0.22
CA ILE A 14 -5.57 11.37 -0.44
C ILE A 14 -4.88 10.21 -1.16
N SER A 15 -5.14 8.97 -0.71
CA SER A 15 -4.28 7.83 -1.05
C SER A 15 -4.98 6.76 -1.86
N VAL A 16 -4.30 6.33 -2.93
CA VAL A 16 -4.63 5.10 -3.68
C VAL A 16 -4.16 3.87 -2.90
N VAL A 17 -2.92 3.90 -2.39
CA VAL A 17 -2.27 2.79 -1.67
C VAL A 17 -3.06 2.37 -0.42
N ALA A 18 -3.71 3.33 0.26
CA ALA A 18 -4.52 3.06 1.45
C ALA A 18 -5.75 2.18 1.18
N ASN A 19 -6.16 1.97 -0.08
CA ASN A 19 -7.22 1.01 -0.41
C ASN A 19 -6.74 -0.45 -0.28
N ILE A 20 -5.43 -0.68 -0.27
CA ILE A 20 -4.80 -2.00 -0.20
C ILE A 20 -4.09 -2.17 1.15
N GLU A 21 -3.26 -1.19 1.53
CA GLU A 21 -2.44 -1.20 2.75
C GLU A 21 -2.80 0.01 3.64
N PRO A 22 -4.03 0.06 4.21
CA PRO A 22 -4.49 1.20 5.00
C PRO A 22 -3.63 1.41 6.25
N GLU A 23 -3.30 0.34 6.99
CA GLU A 23 -2.58 0.42 8.27
C GLU A 23 -1.20 1.03 8.11
N ARG A 24 -0.37 0.45 7.24
CA ARG A 24 0.97 0.99 6.92
C ARG A 24 0.91 2.40 6.36
N THR A 25 -0.06 2.70 5.50
CA THR A 25 -0.19 4.04 4.92
C THR A 25 -0.55 5.07 5.98
N CYS A 26 -1.51 4.76 6.86
CA CYS A 26 -1.91 5.63 7.96
C CYS A 26 -0.77 5.79 8.98
N ALA A 27 -0.05 4.72 9.31
CA ALA A 27 1.11 4.78 10.20
C ALA A 27 2.22 5.66 9.62
N MET A 28 2.51 5.57 8.31
CA MET A 28 3.49 6.42 7.64
C MET A 28 3.12 7.90 7.73
N VAL A 29 1.84 8.23 7.46
CA VAL A 29 1.36 9.60 7.50
C VAL A 29 1.34 10.13 8.93
N GLY A 30 0.82 9.35 9.89
CA GLY A 30 0.77 9.71 11.30
C GLY A 30 2.15 9.98 11.88
N ALA A 31 3.10 9.07 11.65
CA ALA A 31 4.48 9.24 12.09
C ALA A 31 5.13 10.52 11.53
N ALA A 32 4.90 10.83 10.25
CA ALA A 32 5.41 12.07 9.65
C ALA A 32 4.77 13.33 10.27
N LEU A 33 3.46 13.31 10.54
CA LEU A 33 2.75 14.43 11.18
C LEU A 33 3.17 14.64 12.64
N GLU A 34 3.56 13.57 13.33
CA GLU A 34 4.11 13.60 14.70
C GLU A 34 5.61 13.96 14.74
N GLY A 35 6.25 14.07 13.58
CA GLY A 35 7.67 14.41 13.44
C GLY A 35 8.63 13.21 13.48
N ASP A 36 8.13 11.98 13.58
CA ASP A 36 8.94 10.75 13.45
C ASP A 36 9.20 10.41 11.98
N TYR A 37 10.08 11.20 11.37
CA TYR A 37 10.55 10.97 10.01
C TYR A 37 11.50 9.78 9.87
N ALA A 38 11.93 9.14 10.96
CA ALA A 38 12.71 7.92 10.88
C ALA A 38 11.77 6.75 10.56
N PHE A 39 10.72 6.57 11.36
CA PHE A 39 9.72 5.52 11.16
C PHE A 39 8.91 5.75 9.89
N ALA A 40 8.47 6.98 9.62
CA ALA A 40 7.75 7.30 8.38
C ALA A 40 8.57 6.98 7.12
N ARG A 41 9.90 7.13 7.17
CA ARG A 41 10.78 6.81 6.04
C ARG A 41 10.95 5.31 5.85
N ALA A 42 11.01 4.53 6.94
CA ALA A 42 11.04 3.08 6.87
C ALA A 42 9.79 2.56 6.15
N LEU A 43 8.59 2.96 6.62
CA LEU A 43 7.31 2.62 5.98
C LEU A 43 7.21 3.14 4.54
N HIS A 44 7.75 4.33 4.25
CA HIS A 44 7.77 4.86 2.88
C HIS A 44 8.59 3.99 1.93
N HIS A 45 9.71 3.44 2.39
CA HIS A 45 10.54 2.54 1.60
C HIS A 45 9.91 1.16 1.45
N GLU A 46 9.31 0.63 2.53
CA GLU A 46 8.54 -0.63 2.53
C GLU A 46 7.36 -0.58 1.54
N LEU A 47 6.54 0.47 1.59
CA LEU A 47 5.43 0.68 0.65
C LEU A 47 5.87 1.09 -0.76
N GLY A 48 7.14 1.42 -0.95
CA GLY A 48 7.68 1.98 -2.19
C GLY A 48 7.49 1.07 -3.41
N PRO A 49 7.89 -0.21 -3.37
CA PRO A 49 7.68 -1.18 -4.45
C PRO A 49 6.20 -1.32 -4.84
N LEU A 50 5.30 -1.56 -3.89
CA LEU A 50 3.86 -1.63 -4.15
C LEU A 50 3.33 -0.33 -4.76
N THR A 51 3.73 0.82 -4.21
CA THR A 51 3.32 2.13 -4.73
C THR A 51 3.70 2.27 -6.20
N ARG A 52 4.92 1.90 -6.61
CA ARG A 52 5.31 1.98 -8.02
C ARG A 52 4.43 1.10 -8.90
N GLN A 53 4.13 -0.11 -8.46
CA GLN A 53 3.30 -1.05 -9.21
C GLN A 53 1.85 -0.58 -9.33
N LEU A 54 1.29 0.05 -8.30
CA LEU A 54 -0.07 0.60 -8.35
C LEU A 54 -0.24 1.76 -9.36
N PHE A 55 0.86 2.29 -9.90
CA PHE A 55 0.87 3.36 -10.90
C PHE A 55 1.59 2.96 -12.20
N VAL A 56 1.83 1.66 -12.43
CA VAL A 56 2.47 1.17 -13.66
C VAL A 56 1.57 1.35 -14.89
N GLU A 57 0.25 1.24 -14.68
CA GLU A 57 -0.79 1.55 -15.66
C GLU A 57 -1.76 2.61 -15.11
N THR A 58 -2.72 3.04 -15.94
CA THR A 58 -3.70 4.08 -15.57
C THR A 58 -4.55 3.68 -14.37
N ASN A 59 -4.53 4.50 -13.32
CA ASN A 59 -5.45 4.37 -12.18
C ASN A 59 -6.92 4.53 -12.65
N PRO A 60 -7.87 3.64 -12.26
CA PRO A 60 -7.78 2.61 -11.22
C PRO A 60 -7.56 1.17 -11.67
N ILE A 61 -6.91 0.93 -12.81
CA ILE A 61 -6.66 -0.42 -13.29
C ILE A 61 -5.84 -1.24 -12.27
N PRO A 62 -4.63 -0.82 -11.83
CA PRO A 62 -3.82 -1.64 -10.94
C PRO A 62 -4.42 -1.80 -9.54
N VAL A 63 -4.98 -0.72 -8.97
CA VAL A 63 -5.55 -0.79 -7.61
C VAL A 63 -6.78 -1.69 -7.57
N LYS A 64 -7.61 -1.74 -8.62
CA LYS A 64 -8.74 -2.68 -8.65
C LYS A 64 -8.29 -4.13 -8.81
N ALA A 65 -7.22 -4.39 -9.58
CA ALA A 65 -6.62 -5.70 -9.64
C ALA A 65 -6.10 -6.13 -8.25
N ALA A 66 -5.36 -5.25 -7.56
CA ALA A 66 -4.89 -5.52 -6.20
C ALA A 66 -6.03 -5.77 -5.21
N MET A 67 -7.11 -4.97 -5.26
CA MET A 67 -8.28 -5.20 -4.40
C MET A 67 -8.94 -6.55 -4.69
N ALA A 68 -8.94 -7.02 -5.94
CA ALA A 68 -9.47 -8.33 -6.30
C ALA A 68 -8.56 -9.48 -5.85
N MET A 69 -7.24 -9.33 -6.01
CA MET A 69 -6.23 -10.28 -5.49
C MET A 69 -6.35 -10.46 -3.98
N ARG A 70 -6.57 -9.36 -3.25
CA ARG A 70 -6.81 -9.34 -1.80
C ARG A 70 -8.22 -9.80 -1.39
N GLY A 71 -9.12 -10.05 -2.34
CA GLY A 71 -10.50 -10.44 -2.07
C GLY A 71 -11.40 -9.32 -1.52
N TYR A 72 -10.98 -8.05 -1.57
CA TYR A 72 -11.73 -6.91 -1.05
C TYR A 72 -12.87 -6.46 -1.97
N ALA A 73 -12.69 -6.55 -3.29
CA ALA A 73 -13.69 -6.16 -4.26
C ALA A 73 -13.47 -6.88 -5.61
N PRO A 74 -14.51 -7.10 -6.43
CA PRO A 74 -14.32 -7.68 -7.76
C PRO A 74 -13.60 -6.69 -8.69
N GLU A 75 -12.77 -7.22 -9.61
CA GLU A 75 -12.01 -6.46 -10.61
C GLU A 75 -12.91 -5.92 -11.76
N ARG A 76 -13.97 -5.19 -11.42
CA ARG A 76 -14.85 -4.59 -12.42
C ARG A 76 -14.32 -3.24 -12.87
N ILE A 77 -13.76 -3.23 -14.08
CA ILE A 77 -13.39 -2.02 -14.82
C ILE A 77 -14.46 -1.72 -15.90
N ARG A 78 -14.69 -0.44 -16.19
CA ARG A 78 -15.57 0.00 -17.29
C ARG A 78 -14.73 0.62 -18.39
N SER A 79 -15.09 0.32 -19.63
CA SER A 79 -14.55 1.00 -20.82
C SER A 79 -14.62 2.54 -20.66
N PRO A 80 -13.60 3.29 -21.11
CA PRO A 80 -12.49 2.88 -22.01
C PRO A 80 -11.30 2.19 -21.32
N LEU A 81 -11.34 2.02 -20.00
CA LEU A 81 -10.29 1.31 -19.27
C LEU A 81 -10.39 -0.20 -19.50
N THR A 82 -9.25 -0.87 -19.40
CA THR A 82 -9.11 -2.32 -19.57
C THR A 82 -8.66 -2.99 -18.27
N GLU A 83 -8.62 -4.31 -18.26
CA GLU A 83 -7.94 -5.06 -17.20
C GLU A 83 -6.43 -4.79 -17.24
N LEU A 84 -5.77 -5.03 -16.11
CA LEU A 84 -4.32 -4.91 -15.99
C LEU A 84 -3.64 -5.93 -16.90
N SER A 85 -2.58 -5.54 -17.59
CA SER A 85 -1.78 -6.47 -18.40
C SER A 85 -1.23 -7.63 -17.55
N GLU A 86 -1.09 -8.81 -18.15
CA GLU A 86 -0.65 -10.03 -17.44
C GLU A 86 0.75 -9.86 -16.81
N GLU A 87 1.68 -9.23 -17.52
CA GLU A 87 3.02 -8.90 -17.02
C GLU A 87 2.96 -8.11 -15.71
N HIS A 88 2.18 -7.01 -15.68
CA HIS A 88 2.07 -6.18 -14.49
C HIS A 88 1.20 -6.81 -13.40
N ARG A 89 0.31 -7.74 -13.76
CA ARG A 89 -0.49 -8.53 -12.81
C ARG A 89 0.40 -9.46 -11.98
N ASP A 90 1.31 -10.18 -12.61
CA ASP A 90 2.22 -11.11 -11.93
C ASP A 90 3.16 -10.34 -10.99
N GLU A 91 3.72 -9.22 -11.46
CA GLU A 91 4.54 -8.33 -10.64
C GLU A 91 3.76 -7.75 -9.45
N LEU A 92 2.51 -7.36 -9.66
CA LEU A 92 1.64 -6.82 -8.59
C LEU A 92 1.34 -7.88 -7.53
N GLN A 93 1.03 -9.10 -7.92
CA GLN A 93 0.84 -10.21 -6.98
C GLN A 93 2.11 -10.42 -6.14
N ALA A 94 3.28 -10.47 -6.77
CA ALA A 94 4.55 -10.64 -6.06
C ALA A 94 4.81 -9.52 -5.03
N ARG A 95 4.49 -8.25 -5.36
CA ARG A 95 4.62 -7.13 -4.40
C ARG A 95 3.67 -7.26 -3.20
N LEU A 96 2.47 -7.81 -3.40
CA LEU A 96 1.52 -8.04 -2.32
C LEU A 96 1.98 -9.18 -1.40
N ASP A 97 2.48 -10.27 -1.99
CA ASP A 97 2.98 -11.43 -1.24
C ASP A 97 4.23 -11.07 -0.40
N GLU A 98 5.13 -10.24 -0.93
CA GLU A 98 6.30 -9.72 -0.19
C GLU A 98 5.84 -9.00 1.11
N LEU A 99 4.85 -8.11 1.01
CA LEU A 99 4.33 -7.36 2.17
C LEU A 99 3.60 -8.25 3.19
N ASP A 100 3.02 -9.36 2.75
CA ASP A 100 2.38 -10.33 3.65
C ASP A 100 3.39 -11.15 4.43
N SER A 101 4.50 -11.53 3.78
CA SER A 101 5.58 -12.23 4.48
C SER A 101 6.21 -11.36 5.58
N GLU A 102 6.36 -10.05 5.34
CA GLU A 102 6.90 -9.12 6.32
C GLU A 102 5.94 -8.90 7.52
N LEU A 103 4.62 -9.01 7.32
CA LEU A 103 3.66 -9.01 8.43
C LEU A 103 3.80 -10.26 9.31
N ALA A 104 3.99 -11.43 8.70
CA ALA A 104 4.13 -12.69 9.43
C ALA A 104 5.43 -12.78 10.25
N GLU A 105 6.46 -12.02 9.88
CA GLU A 105 7.75 -11.97 10.57
C GLU A 105 7.80 -10.89 11.69
N SER A 106 6.79 -10.02 11.77
CA SER A 106 6.68 -9.01 12.83
C SER A 106 6.13 -9.64 14.12
N PRO A 107 6.80 -9.49 15.29
CA PRO A 107 6.47 -10.22 16.53
C PRO A 107 5.23 -9.69 17.27
N ALA A 108 4.15 -9.35 16.56
CA ALA A 108 2.95 -8.72 17.13
C ALA A 108 1.83 -9.69 17.59
N GLU A 109 2.06 -11.02 17.61
CA GLU A 109 1.08 -12.00 18.11
C GLU A 109 1.63 -12.91 19.22
N THR A 110 2.10 -12.34 20.35
CA THR A 110 2.40 -13.14 21.55
C THR A 110 1.58 -12.78 22.80
N GLU A 111 0.70 -11.77 22.77
CA GLU A 111 -0.13 -11.44 23.95
C GLU A 111 -1.63 -11.56 23.65
N ALA A 112 -2.13 -12.80 23.60
CA ALA A 112 -3.55 -13.10 23.83
C ALA A 112 -3.77 -14.54 24.32
N THR A 113 -3.03 -15.01 25.32
CA THR A 113 -3.46 -16.15 26.16
C THR A 113 -2.88 -16.03 27.58
N ALA A 114 -3.36 -15.06 28.34
CA ALA A 114 -3.23 -15.04 29.79
C ALA A 114 -4.31 -14.13 30.39
N GLU A 115 -5.54 -14.63 30.51
CA GLU A 115 -6.30 -14.72 31.78
C GLU A 115 -7.59 -15.54 31.57
#